data_AF-A0A3D3L508-F1
#
_entry.id   AF-A0A3D3L508-F1
#
_cell.length_a   1.000
_cell.length_b   1.000
_cell.length_c   1.000
_cell.angle_alpha   90.00
_cell.angle_beta   90.00
_cell.angle_gamma   90.00
#
_symmetry.space_group_name_H-M   'P 1'
#
loop_
_entity.id
_entity.type
_entity.pdbx_description
1 polymer ?
#
loop_
_entity_poly.entity_id
_entity_poly.type
_entity_poly.pdbx_seq_one_letter_code
_entity_poly.pdbx_strand_id
1 'polypeptide(L)'
;MLQNLLHEDKALKKVAHTPKDQKPRFEWSAIAAGVTGSAPTAIKVKVGGDERDFDMGEIADTIGSALTDLLLARQNDQDIYNDQNRRLVLTILTAVLEEIQQQAGAQAGANGGATFAARDIYQCIERALVRHSAHDIARSLAERRKRAEYDSLADNTLPQPLIVNTKVIRRSGQLVPWNHNKIEIAVRKAFLSLELDSTPAVQVAEAVSGAVAAENKQFMHIEDVQNLVEEELMKQGYFKVARSYIQYRALRGKMREAEEQEAAGQNDIESQDQQSLIVVKTSDGGSFLWDGQDLKRRIDFAMLGLDLCLTRAEIEMELRRSLNSDITLDHLKKTVILNAKTLMQKDADFAKFAARVLLSYIYEEVLGWDIVRDGIDQLREFHRRAFRRNLARGIEIDRYNPRLLQFDLDKLADALDPAADLDFDFLGIQTLYDRYLIVDKKVKPSRRLETPQLFWMRVAMGLCVQEDSPEEKIISLYKLYKGRRFCSSTPTLFNSGTHHSQLSSCYLYKVDDSIESIMIRGIAENAFLSKWAGGLGGSWTSVRGTGGYIKGTNGESQGVIPFLKLHNDQLIAVNQGG
;
A
#
# COMPACT_ATOMS: atom_id res chain seq x y z
N MET A 1 -30.14 -2.16 -15.31
CA MET A 1 -31.08 -2.41 -14.20
C MET A 1 -30.53 -1.89 -12.86
N LEU A 2 -29.44 -2.45 -12.32
CA LEU A 2 -28.85 -2.00 -11.03
C LEU A 2 -28.43 -0.52 -10.97
N GLN A 3 -27.90 0.07 -12.05
CA GLN A 3 -27.59 1.51 -12.10
C GLN A 3 -28.85 2.40 -12.03
N ASN A 4 -29.94 2.02 -12.72
CA ASN A 4 -31.21 2.74 -12.63
C ASN A 4 -31.82 2.64 -11.23
N LEU A 5 -31.77 1.44 -10.64
CA LEU A 5 -32.20 1.20 -9.25
C LEU A 5 -31.42 2.06 -8.25
N LEU A 6 -30.12 2.28 -8.51
CA LEU A 6 -29.22 3.07 -7.68
C LEU A 6 -29.54 4.57 -7.71
N HIS A 7 -29.84 5.10 -8.89
CA HIS A 7 -30.30 6.48 -9.09
C HIS A 7 -31.67 6.70 -8.44
N GLU A 8 -32.59 5.76 -8.65
CA GLU A 8 -33.92 5.79 -8.04
C GLU A 8 -33.83 5.73 -6.51
N ASP A 9 -33.00 4.87 -5.91
CA ASP A 9 -32.79 4.83 -4.47
C ASP A 9 -32.21 6.15 -3.93
N LYS A 10 -31.37 6.86 -4.70
CA LYS A 10 -30.83 8.18 -4.30
C LYS A 10 -31.93 9.23 -4.30
N ALA A 11 -32.76 9.26 -5.35
CA ALA A 11 -33.91 10.14 -5.45
C ALA A 11 -34.94 9.83 -4.35
N LEU A 12 -35.25 8.55 -4.13
CA LEU A 12 -36.16 8.07 -3.10
C LEU A 12 -35.66 8.40 -1.70
N LYS A 13 -34.35 8.28 -1.45
CA LYS A 13 -33.76 8.77 -0.21
C LYS A 13 -33.98 10.28 -0.06
N LYS A 14 -33.70 11.10 -1.09
CA LYS A 14 -33.91 12.56 -1.03
C LYS A 14 -35.38 12.92 -0.76
N VAL A 15 -36.32 12.28 -1.45
CA VAL A 15 -37.76 12.49 -1.31
C VAL A 15 -38.23 12.03 0.08
N ALA A 16 -37.87 10.83 0.54
CA ALA A 16 -38.22 10.35 1.87
C ALA A 16 -37.67 11.24 3.00
N HIS A 17 -36.56 11.94 2.79
CA HIS A 17 -35.98 12.89 3.75
C HIS A 17 -36.59 14.30 3.68
N THR A 18 -37.37 14.61 2.65
CA THR A 18 -38.03 15.91 2.47
C THR A 18 -39.18 16.05 3.47
N PRO A 19 -39.28 17.16 4.24
CA PRO A 19 -40.35 17.41 5.20
C PRO A 19 -41.77 17.30 4.60
N LYS A 20 -42.77 16.85 5.40
CA LYS A 20 -44.16 16.62 4.95
C LYS A 20 -44.85 17.88 4.40
N ASP A 21 -44.46 19.06 4.88
CA ASP A 21 -44.91 20.39 4.45
C ASP A 21 -44.40 20.80 3.07
N GLN A 22 -43.33 20.15 2.58
CA GLN A 22 -42.72 20.40 1.27
C GLN A 22 -43.14 19.36 0.22
N LYS A 23 -44.03 18.42 0.58
CA LYS A 23 -44.59 17.41 -0.31
C LYS A 23 -46.04 17.74 -0.68
N PRO A 24 -46.51 17.31 -1.86
CA PRO A 24 -47.93 17.42 -2.21
C PRO A 24 -48.78 16.67 -1.16
N ARG A 25 -49.78 17.34 -0.59
CA ARG A 25 -50.70 16.73 0.39
C ARG A 25 -51.77 15.91 -0.33
N PHE A 26 -51.84 14.63 0.00
CA PHE A 26 -52.90 13.72 -0.45
C PHE A 26 -53.53 13.03 0.77
N GLU A 27 -54.85 13.03 0.87
CA GLU A 27 -55.59 12.35 1.94
C GLU A 27 -55.85 10.89 1.55
N TRP A 28 -54.80 10.06 1.56
CA TRP A 28 -54.90 8.63 1.25
C TRP A 28 -55.84 7.87 2.21
N SER A 29 -56.01 8.37 3.44
CA SER A 29 -56.95 7.84 4.43
C SER A 29 -58.42 7.88 3.96
N ALA A 30 -58.79 8.82 3.09
CA ALA A 30 -60.16 8.93 2.56
C ALA A 30 -60.54 7.73 1.66
N ILE A 31 -59.56 7.02 1.10
CA ILE A 31 -59.79 5.82 0.28
C ILE A 31 -60.30 4.64 1.13
N ALA A 32 -59.98 4.61 2.42
CA ALA A 32 -60.43 3.55 3.33
C ALA A 32 -61.96 3.46 3.41
N ALA A 33 -62.68 4.57 3.18
CA ALA A 33 -64.14 4.61 3.13
C ALA A 33 -64.76 3.85 1.93
N GLY A 34 -63.96 3.53 0.90
CA GLY A 34 -64.39 2.78 -0.29
C GLY A 34 -64.28 1.26 -0.17
N VAL A 35 -63.77 0.74 0.96
CA VAL A 35 -63.64 -0.72 1.19
C VAL A 35 -64.98 -1.29 1.64
N THR A 36 -65.56 -2.19 0.86
CA THR A 36 -66.80 -2.90 1.22
C THR A 36 -66.49 -4.06 2.18
N GLY A 37 -66.28 -3.75 3.47
CA GLY A 37 -66.08 -4.73 4.54
C GLY A 37 -66.00 -4.03 5.89
N SER A 38 -66.72 -4.52 6.91
CA SER A 38 -66.72 -3.87 8.23
C SER A 38 -65.32 -3.93 8.85
N ALA A 39 -64.87 -2.80 9.41
CA ALA A 39 -63.68 -2.81 10.24
C ALA A 39 -63.83 -3.83 11.38
N PRO A 40 -62.85 -4.74 11.59
CA PRO A 40 -62.94 -5.69 12.68
C PRO A 40 -62.80 -4.91 13.99
N THR A 41 -63.92 -4.62 14.63
CA THR A 41 -64.06 -3.82 15.87
C THR A 41 -63.38 -4.44 17.11
N ALA A 42 -62.65 -5.55 16.94
CA ALA A 42 -61.96 -6.28 17.99
C ALA A 42 -60.43 -6.40 17.78
N ILE A 43 -59.84 -5.63 16.86
CA ILE A 43 -58.38 -5.63 16.64
C ILE A 43 -57.74 -4.41 17.31
N LYS A 44 -56.75 -4.65 18.17
CA LYS A 44 -55.94 -3.61 18.80
C LYS A 44 -54.52 -3.61 18.24
N VAL A 45 -53.94 -2.43 18.10
CA VAL A 45 -52.55 -2.24 17.68
C VAL A 45 -51.73 -1.73 18.85
N LYS A 46 -50.62 -2.42 19.15
CA LYS A 46 -49.68 -1.99 20.18
C LYS A 46 -48.54 -1.19 19.55
N VAL A 47 -48.41 0.07 19.97
CA VAL A 47 -47.36 1.01 19.51
C VAL A 47 -46.74 1.68 20.73
N GLY A 48 -45.44 1.47 20.98
CA GLY A 48 -44.72 2.17 22.05
C GLY A 48 -45.15 1.79 23.47
N GLY A 49 -45.80 0.62 23.63
CA GLY A 49 -46.39 0.17 24.89
C GLY A 49 -47.88 0.48 25.07
N ASP A 50 -48.44 1.42 24.29
CA ASP A 50 -49.86 1.79 24.32
C ASP A 50 -50.68 0.95 23.32
N GLU A 51 -51.91 0.59 23.71
CA GLU A 51 -52.88 -0.06 22.82
C GLU A 51 -53.84 0.97 22.21
N ARG A 52 -53.98 0.96 20.88
CA ARG A 52 -54.94 1.79 20.14
C ARG A 52 -55.85 0.92 19.27
N ASP A 53 -57.02 1.44 18.94
CA ASP A 53 -57.93 0.78 18.01
C ASP A 53 -57.33 0.79 16.60
N PHE A 54 -57.54 -0.31 15.87
CA PHE A 54 -57.06 -0.47 14.51
C PHE A 54 -57.76 0.51 13.55
N ASP A 55 -57.00 1.41 12.93
CA ASP A 55 -57.51 2.34 11.91
C ASP A 55 -57.05 1.92 10.50
N MET A 56 -58.03 1.70 9.61
CA MET A 56 -57.80 1.41 8.20
C MET A 56 -57.19 2.60 7.45
N GLY A 57 -57.50 3.82 7.89
CA GLY A 57 -56.98 5.06 7.32
C GLY A 57 -55.46 5.15 7.45
N GLU A 58 -54.89 4.66 8.55
CA GLU A 58 -53.44 4.66 8.78
C GLU A 58 -52.69 3.72 7.83
N ILE A 59 -53.25 2.55 7.50
CA ILE A 59 -52.66 1.61 6.54
C ILE A 59 -52.74 2.18 5.12
N ALA A 60 -53.87 2.78 4.76
CA ALA A 60 -54.05 3.46 3.48
C ALA A 60 -53.05 4.61 3.32
N ASP A 61 -52.83 5.41 4.37
CA ASP A 61 -51.85 6.50 4.35
C ASP A 61 -50.40 5.99 4.28
N THR A 62 -50.10 4.87 4.96
CA THR A 62 -48.78 4.24 4.91
C THR A 62 -48.44 3.72 3.50
N ILE A 63 -49.36 3.01 2.85
CA ILE A 63 -49.18 2.49 1.49
C ILE A 63 -49.16 3.65 0.48
N GLY A 64 -50.12 4.57 0.58
CA GLY A 64 -50.27 5.71 -0.32
C GLY A 64 -49.08 6.68 -0.24
N SER A 65 -48.57 6.93 0.97
CA SER A 65 -47.35 7.71 1.19
C SER A 65 -46.13 7.03 0.54
N ALA A 66 -45.97 5.71 0.69
CA ALA A 66 -44.86 4.98 0.08
C ALA A 66 -44.94 5.02 -1.47
N LEU A 67 -46.14 4.93 -2.03
CA LEU A 67 -46.38 5.11 -3.47
C LEU A 67 -46.08 6.54 -3.92
N THR A 68 -46.46 7.54 -3.14
CA THR A 68 -46.17 8.96 -3.41
C THR A 68 -44.67 9.22 -3.44
N ASP A 69 -43.93 8.70 -2.45
CA ASP A 69 -42.47 8.84 -2.36
C ASP A 69 -41.77 8.16 -3.57
N LEU A 70 -42.31 7.03 -4.05
CA LEU A 70 -41.80 6.33 -5.24
C LEU A 70 -42.04 7.11 -6.54
N LEU A 71 -43.25 7.65 -6.73
CA LEU A 71 -43.60 8.38 -7.95
C LEU A 71 -42.85 9.71 -8.06
N LEU A 72 -42.68 10.42 -6.93
CA LEU A 72 -41.85 11.61 -6.85
C LEU A 72 -40.36 11.30 -7.13
N ALA A 73 -39.85 10.16 -6.64
CA ALA A 73 -38.48 9.73 -6.93
C ALA A 73 -38.23 9.41 -8.41
N ARG A 74 -39.28 9.00 -9.15
CA ARG A 74 -39.25 8.73 -10.59
C ARG A 74 -39.43 9.97 -11.47
N GLN A 75 -39.57 11.16 -10.86
CA GLN A 75 -39.88 12.42 -11.58
C GLN A 75 -41.16 12.33 -12.43
N ASN A 76 -42.16 11.57 -11.96
CA ASN A 76 -43.41 11.39 -12.66
C ASN A 76 -44.42 12.45 -12.16
N ASP A 77 -44.37 13.66 -12.73
CA ASP A 77 -45.22 14.82 -12.36
C ASP A 77 -46.70 14.69 -12.82
N GLN A 78 -47.13 13.51 -13.26
CA GLN A 78 -48.53 13.23 -13.54
C GLN A 78 -49.33 13.19 -12.24
N ASP A 79 -50.64 13.48 -12.31
CA ASP A 79 -51.56 13.44 -11.17
C ASP A 79 -51.37 12.16 -10.34
N ILE A 80 -50.64 12.28 -9.23
CA ILE A 80 -50.25 11.17 -8.34
C ILE A 80 -51.52 10.53 -7.75
N TYR A 81 -52.59 11.31 -7.61
CA TYR A 81 -53.87 10.90 -7.06
C TYR A 81 -54.89 10.51 -8.15
N ASN A 82 -54.41 9.87 -9.23
CA ASN A 82 -55.26 9.32 -10.29
C ASN A 82 -56.02 8.04 -9.89
N ASP A 83 -57.03 7.67 -10.67
CA ASP A 83 -57.89 6.50 -10.41
C ASP A 83 -57.12 5.16 -10.39
N GLN A 84 -56.03 5.05 -11.16
CA GLN A 84 -55.22 3.83 -11.22
C GLN A 84 -54.45 3.61 -9.90
N ASN A 85 -53.82 4.66 -9.37
CA ASN A 85 -53.11 4.63 -8.09
C ASN A 85 -54.07 4.43 -6.92
N ARG A 86 -55.26 5.05 -6.96
CA ARG A 86 -56.31 4.81 -5.94
C ARG A 86 -56.78 3.36 -5.93
N ARG A 87 -57.01 2.76 -7.10
CA ARG A 87 -57.38 1.33 -7.21
C ARG A 87 -56.26 0.44 -6.68
N LEU A 88 -55.01 0.73 -7.01
CA LEU A 88 -53.86 -0.03 -6.52
C LEU A 88 -53.78 -0.02 -4.99
N VAL A 89 -53.86 1.16 -4.37
CA VAL A 89 -53.86 1.31 -2.90
C VAL A 89 -55.04 0.56 -2.28
N LEU A 90 -56.25 0.64 -2.88
CA LEU A 90 -57.43 -0.06 -2.39
C LEU A 90 -57.32 -1.59 -2.51
N THR A 91 -56.76 -2.10 -3.60
CA THR A 91 -56.49 -3.53 -3.78
C THR A 91 -55.52 -4.06 -2.74
N ILE A 92 -54.40 -3.34 -2.52
CA ILE A 92 -53.41 -3.73 -1.52
C ILE A 92 -54.02 -3.64 -0.11
N LEU A 93 -54.76 -2.55 0.20
CA LEU A 93 -55.44 -2.38 1.48
C LEU A 93 -56.40 -3.54 1.78
N THR A 94 -57.19 -3.97 0.78
CA THR A 94 -58.11 -5.11 0.92
C THR A 94 -57.35 -6.40 1.22
N ALA A 95 -56.25 -6.67 0.49
CA ALA A 95 -55.42 -7.85 0.71
C ALA A 95 -54.74 -7.85 2.10
N VAL A 96 -54.31 -6.69 2.58
CA VAL A 96 -53.76 -6.53 3.94
C VAL A 96 -54.82 -6.82 4.99
N LEU A 97 -56.05 -6.34 4.80
CA LEU A 97 -57.16 -6.59 5.72
C LEU A 97 -57.56 -8.06 5.77
N GLU A 98 -57.63 -8.74 4.62
CA GLU A 98 -57.89 -10.18 4.56
C GLU A 98 -56.81 -10.97 5.31
N GLU A 99 -55.54 -10.62 5.16
CA GLU A 99 -54.44 -11.29 5.86
C GLU A 99 -54.47 -11.03 7.37
N ILE A 100 -54.74 -9.79 7.80
CA ILE A 100 -54.89 -9.44 9.21
C ILE A 100 -56.09 -10.16 9.83
N GLN A 101 -57.21 -10.28 9.11
CA GLN A 101 -58.38 -11.03 9.58
C GLN A 101 -58.10 -12.53 9.70
N GLN A 102 -57.37 -13.12 8.76
CA GLN A 102 -56.95 -14.52 8.84
C GLN A 102 -56.02 -14.77 10.04
N GLN A 103 -55.05 -13.88 10.27
CA GLN A 103 -54.14 -13.98 11.42
C GLN A 103 -54.87 -13.74 12.75
N ALA A 104 -55.83 -12.83 12.78
CA ALA A 104 -56.65 -12.55 13.96
C ALA A 104 -57.54 -13.75 14.31
N GLY A 105 -58.12 -14.41 13.30
CA GLY A 105 -58.89 -15.65 13.48
C GLY A 105 -58.06 -16.82 14.03
N ALA A 106 -56.76 -16.87 13.71
CA ALA A 106 -55.84 -17.85 14.25
C ALA A 106 -55.40 -17.56 15.70
N GLN A 107 -55.43 -16.30 16.14
CA GLN A 107 -55.09 -15.87 17.51
C GLN A 107 -56.29 -15.84 18.47
N ALA A 108 -57.52 -15.68 17.95
CA ALA A 108 -58.74 -15.55 18.74
C ALA A 108 -59.20 -16.89 19.34
N GLY A 109 -58.61 -17.26 20.48
CA GLY A 109 -59.18 -18.27 21.39
C GLY A 109 -60.32 -17.69 22.24
N ALA A 110 -61.48 -18.33 22.19
CA ALA A 110 -62.67 -18.28 23.06
C ALA A 110 -63.22 -16.98 23.71
N ASN A 111 -62.48 -15.88 23.95
CA ASN A 111 -63.05 -14.60 24.47
C ASN A 111 -62.04 -13.41 24.55
N GLY A 112 -61.35 -13.05 23.46
CA GLY A 112 -60.55 -11.81 23.46
C GLY A 112 -60.09 -11.39 22.07
N GLY A 113 -60.20 -10.08 21.78
CA GLY A 113 -59.74 -9.48 20.53
C GLY A 113 -58.26 -9.72 20.23
N ALA A 114 -57.86 -9.66 18.96
CA ALA A 114 -56.48 -9.88 18.54
C ALA A 114 -55.66 -8.60 18.71
N THR A 115 -54.52 -8.68 19.40
CA THR A 115 -53.58 -7.56 19.55
C THR A 115 -52.36 -7.79 18.66
N PHE A 116 -52.15 -6.91 17.69
CA PHE A 116 -50.98 -6.94 16.80
C PHE A 116 -49.95 -5.90 17.21
N ALA A 117 -48.67 -6.23 17.14
CA ALA A 117 -47.64 -5.20 17.20
C ALA A 117 -47.57 -4.49 15.83
N ALA A 118 -47.18 -3.22 15.82
CA ALA A 118 -47.01 -2.46 14.58
C ALA A 118 -46.13 -3.17 13.52
N ARG A 119 -45.10 -3.91 13.96
CA ARG A 119 -44.23 -4.70 13.07
C ARG A 119 -45.00 -5.79 12.30
N ASP A 120 -46.02 -6.37 12.90
CA ASP A 120 -46.78 -7.47 12.32
C ASP A 120 -47.70 -6.94 11.22
N ILE A 121 -48.25 -5.73 11.42
CA ILE A 121 -48.99 -4.98 10.41
C ILE A 121 -48.09 -4.63 9.23
N TYR A 122 -46.87 -4.16 9.50
CA TYR A 122 -45.88 -3.88 8.46
C TYR A 122 -45.51 -5.10 7.62
N GLN A 123 -45.35 -6.27 8.26
CA GLN A 123 -45.11 -7.53 7.54
C GLN A 123 -46.29 -7.93 6.67
N CYS A 124 -47.53 -7.71 7.13
CA CYS A 124 -48.73 -7.95 6.33
C CYS A 124 -48.77 -7.02 5.11
N ILE A 125 -48.46 -5.73 5.29
CA ILE A 125 -48.36 -4.76 4.19
C ILE A 125 -47.29 -5.20 3.17
N GLU A 126 -46.09 -5.57 3.64
CA GLU A 126 -44.99 -5.97 2.76
C GLU A 126 -45.32 -7.25 1.98
N ARG A 127 -45.94 -8.26 2.62
CA ARG A 127 -46.39 -9.48 1.94
C ARG A 127 -47.49 -9.21 0.92
N ALA A 128 -48.46 -8.36 1.25
CA ALA A 128 -49.51 -7.97 0.31
C ALA A 128 -48.91 -7.24 -0.91
N LEU A 129 -47.96 -6.33 -0.69
CA LEU A 129 -47.24 -5.66 -1.76
C LEU A 129 -46.47 -6.66 -2.64
N VAL A 130 -45.78 -7.64 -2.06
CA VAL A 130 -45.06 -8.69 -2.79
C VAL A 130 -46.01 -9.58 -3.59
N ARG A 131 -47.16 -9.99 -3.02
CA ARG A 131 -48.18 -10.81 -3.71
C ARG A 131 -48.81 -10.11 -4.91
N HIS A 132 -48.94 -8.79 -4.84
CA HIS A 132 -49.46 -7.96 -5.95
C HIS A 132 -48.36 -7.42 -6.86
N SER A 133 -47.14 -8.00 -6.82
CA SER A 133 -45.98 -7.60 -7.64
C SER A 133 -45.59 -6.11 -7.50
N ALA A 134 -45.93 -5.48 -6.38
CA ALA A 134 -45.63 -4.10 -6.04
C ALA A 134 -44.31 -3.97 -5.24
N HIS A 135 -43.25 -4.65 -5.71
CA HIS A 135 -41.94 -4.72 -5.03
C HIS A 135 -41.27 -3.35 -4.87
N ASP A 136 -41.52 -2.43 -5.80
CA ASP A 136 -41.01 -1.06 -5.76
C ASP A 136 -41.65 -0.23 -4.63
N ILE A 137 -42.94 -0.42 -4.38
CA ILE A 137 -43.64 0.24 -3.26
C ILE A 137 -43.15 -0.35 -1.94
N ALA A 138 -42.92 -1.67 -1.87
CA ALA A 138 -42.32 -2.31 -0.69
C ALA A 138 -40.91 -1.78 -0.42
N ARG A 139 -40.09 -1.52 -1.45
CA ARG A 139 -38.76 -0.91 -1.32
C ARG A 139 -38.83 0.55 -0.84
N SER A 140 -39.83 1.30 -1.32
CA SER A 140 -40.12 2.66 -0.84
C SER A 140 -40.49 2.67 0.65
N LEU A 141 -41.40 1.77 1.03
CA LEU A 141 -41.85 1.55 2.40
C LEU A 141 -40.67 1.20 3.34
N ALA A 142 -39.78 0.32 2.90
CA ALA A 142 -38.58 -0.06 3.65
C ALA A 142 -37.60 1.12 3.87
N GLU A 143 -37.47 2.06 2.93
CA GLU A 143 -36.64 3.26 3.14
C GLU A 143 -37.28 4.22 4.14
N ARG A 144 -38.60 4.39 4.08
CA ARG A 144 -39.35 5.26 5.00
C ARG A 144 -39.23 4.80 6.45
N ARG A 145 -39.21 3.48 6.70
CA ARG A 145 -38.99 2.86 8.02
C ARG A 145 -37.66 3.27 8.70
N LYS A 146 -36.68 3.83 7.97
CA LYS A 146 -35.43 4.33 8.57
C LYS A 146 -35.61 5.55 9.47
N ARG A 147 -36.74 6.28 9.37
CA ARG A 147 -37.09 7.40 10.26
C ARG A 147 -38.40 7.08 10.99
N ALA A 148 -38.32 6.90 12.30
CA ALA A 148 -39.47 6.70 13.16
C ALA A 148 -40.34 7.97 13.37
N GLU A 149 -39.85 9.16 12.97
CA GLU A 149 -40.58 10.43 13.16
C GLU A 149 -41.79 10.64 12.22
N TYR A 150 -41.98 9.78 11.21
CA TYR A 150 -42.96 10.01 10.12
C TYR A 150 -44.00 8.90 9.94
N ASP A 151 -44.06 7.97 10.89
CA ASP A 151 -44.84 6.74 10.83
C ASP A 151 -45.68 6.61 12.11
N SER A 152 -47.01 6.60 11.99
CA SER A 152 -47.94 6.48 13.13
C SER A 152 -47.81 5.14 13.85
N LEU A 153 -47.19 4.15 13.19
CA LEU A 153 -46.94 2.80 13.66
C LEU A 153 -45.47 2.58 14.09
N ALA A 154 -44.61 3.61 14.09
CA ALA A 154 -43.20 3.44 14.47
C ALA A 154 -43.00 3.31 15.98
N ASP A 155 -42.72 2.09 16.45
CA ASP A 155 -42.27 1.84 17.82
C ASP A 155 -40.75 1.99 17.93
N ASN A 156 -40.28 3.09 18.55
CA ASN A 156 -38.86 3.35 18.83
C ASN A 156 -38.32 2.60 20.06
N THR A 157 -39.17 1.83 20.75
CA THR A 157 -38.88 1.25 22.07
C THR A 157 -39.00 -0.27 22.08
N LEU A 158 -38.59 -0.94 21.00
CA LEU A 158 -38.51 -2.39 20.98
C LEU A 158 -37.24 -2.91 21.67
N PRO A 159 -37.31 -3.99 22.48
CA PRO A 159 -36.14 -4.66 23.03
C PRO A 159 -35.30 -5.21 21.88
N GLN A 160 -34.03 -4.80 21.80
CA GLN A 160 -33.07 -5.44 20.90
C GLN A 160 -32.93 -6.90 21.37
N PRO A 161 -33.13 -7.91 20.49
CA PRO A 161 -33.09 -9.32 20.91
C PRO A 161 -31.70 -9.77 21.42
N LEU A 162 -30.66 -8.94 21.28
CA LEU A 162 -29.38 -9.03 21.98
C LEU A 162 -28.86 -7.62 22.30
N ILE A 163 -28.33 -7.41 23.51
CA ILE A 163 -27.61 -6.18 23.87
C ILE A 163 -26.25 -6.22 23.16
N VAL A 164 -26.12 -5.47 22.06
CA VAL A 164 -24.85 -5.29 21.35
C VAL A 164 -24.20 -3.99 21.82
N ASN A 165 -23.15 -4.09 22.63
CA ASN A 165 -22.43 -2.93 23.17
C ASN A 165 -21.40 -2.31 22.19
N THR A 166 -21.38 -2.78 20.93
CA THR A 166 -20.47 -2.31 19.89
C THR A 166 -20.92 -0.98 19.30
N LYS A 167 -19.99 -0.05 19.08
CA LYS A 167 -20.23 1.19 18.35
C LYS A 167 -19.66 1.09 16.93
N VAL A 168 -20.40 1.61 15.95
CA VAL A 168 -20.03 1.55 14.53
C VAL A 168 -19.38 2.86 14.10
N ILE A 169 -18.20 2.77 13.51
CA ILE A 169 -17.48 3.89 12.90
C ILE A 169 -18.01 4.06 11.47
N ARG A 170 -18.68 5.17 11.19
CA ARG A 170 -19.12 5.51 9.83
C ARG A 170 -17.93 5.92 8.96
N ARG A 171 -18.11 5.85 7.64
CA ARG A 171 -17.12 6.33 6.65
C ARG A 171 -16.71 7.79 6.86
N SER A 172 -17.58 8.61 7.46
CA SER A 172 -17.30 10.01 7.81
C SER A 172 -16.49 10.19 9.11
N GLY A 173 -16.03 9.10 9.75
CA GLY A 173 -15.39 9.11 11.06
C GLY A 173 -16.35 9.25 12.25
N GLN A 174 -17.66 9.47 12.00
CA GLN A 174 -18.65 9.63 13.07
C GLN A 174 -18.96 8.29 13.73
N LEU A 175 -18.90 8.26 15.06
CA LEU A 175 -19.26 7.11 15.87
C LEU A 175 -20.76 7.07 16.14
N VAL A 176 -21.41 5.93 15.87
CA VAL A 176 -22.84 5.73 16.13
C VAL A 176 -23.11 4.43 16.87
N PRO A 177 -24.17 4.36 17.70
CA PRO A 177 -24.54 3.11 18.37
C PRO A 177 -24.96 2.05 17.35
N TRP A 178 -24.79 0.77 17.72
CA TRP A 178 -25.31 -0.35 16.94
C TRP A 178 -26.81 -0.20 16.69
N ASN A 179 -27.23 -0.46 15.45
CA ASN A 179 -28.63 -0.38 15.06
C ASN A 179 -28.98 -1.53 14.12
N HIS A 180 -29.59 -2.57 14.69
CA HIS A 180 -30.04 -3.76 13.98
C HIS A 180 -31.01 -3.45 12.82
N ASN A 181 -31.93 -2.50 12.99
CA ASN A 181 -32.93 -2.15 11.97
C ASN A 181 -32.27 -1.67 10.66
N LYS A 182 -31.11 -1.02 10.74
CA LYS A 182 -30.39 -0.58 9.53
C LYS A 182 -29.85 -1.74 8.70
N ILE A 183 -29.48 -2.84 9.36
CA ILE A 183 -29.00 -4.06 8.71
C ILE A 183 -30.19 -4.77 8.08
N GLU A 184 -31.28 -4.96 8.84
CA GLU A 184 -32.54 -5.55 8.34
C GLU A 184 -33.01 -4.84 7.07
N ILE A 185 -33.10 -3.50 7.09
CA ILE A 185 -33.57 -2.72 5.94
C ILE A 185 -32.64 -2.84 4.73
N ALA A 186 -31.32 -2.87 4.95
CA ALA A 186 -30.36 -3.04 3.87
C ALA A 186 -30.49 -4.41 3.18
N VAL A 187 -30.69 -5.46 3.98
CA VAL A 187 -30.91 -6.83 3.48
C VAL A 187 -32.27 -6.94 2.79
N ARG A 188 -33.35 -6.39 3.36
CA ARG A 188 -34.68 -6.36 2.71
C ARG A 188 -34.63 -5.74 1.33
N LYS A 189 -33.92 -4.61 1.18
CA LYS A 189 -33.73 -3.97 -0.13
C LYS A 189 -33.05 -4.88 -1.14
N ALA A 190 -32.09 -5.69 -0.71
CA ALA A 190 -31.42 -6.64 -1.60
C ALA A 190 -32.40 -7.73 -2.09
N PHE A 191 -33.25 -8.28 -1.21
CA PHE A 191 -34.29 -9.25 -1.59
C PHE A 191 -35.32 -8.62 -2.54
N LEU A 192 -35.85 -7.45 -2.19
CA LEU A 192 -36.87 -6.75 -2.99
C LEU A 192 -36.33 -6.31 -4.36
N SER A 193 -35.04 -5.98 -4.47
CA SER A 193 -34.41 -5.64 -5.76
C SER A 193 -34.37 -6.80 -6.76
N LEU A 194 -34.55 -8.03 -6.29
CA LEU A 194 -34.61 -9.25 -7.09
C LEU A 194 -36.04 -9.81 -7.17
N GLU A 195 -37.05 -9.04 -6.73
CA GLU A 195 -38.45 -9.46 -6.69
C GLU A 195 -38.69 -10.72 -5.82
N LEU A 196 -37.83 -10.92 -4.81
CA LEU A 196 -37.90 -12.03 -3.87
C LEU A 196 -38.60 -11.63 -2.56
N ASP A 197 -39.11 -12.63 -1.84
CA ASP A 197 -39.62 -12.46 -0.47
C ASP A 197 -38.50 -11.99 0.46
N SER A 198 -38.74 -10.88 1.15
CA SER A 198 -37.81 -10.23 2.07
C SER A 198 -37.92 -10.72 3.51
N THR A 199 -38.86 -11.63 3.81
CA THR A 199 -39.05 -12.23 5.14
C THR A 199 -37.73 -12.77 5.76
N PRO A 200 -36.82 -13.43 5.02
CA PRO A 200 -35.54 -13.91 5.56
C PRO A 200 -34.59 -12.82 6.06
N ALA A 201 -34.80 -11.55 5.70
CA ALA A 201 -33.92 -10.46 6.10
C ALA A 201 -33.82 -10.26 7.62
N VAL A 202 -34.88 -10.62 8.37
CA VAL A 202 -34.89 -10.57 9.84
C VAL A 202 -33.87 -11.56 10.41
N GLN A 203 -33.90 -12.81 9.95
CA GLN A 203 -33.01 -13.87 10.42
C GLN A 203 -31.54 -13.56 10.11
N VAL A 204 -31.28 -13.00 8.92
CA VAL A 204 -29.93 -12.54 8.53
C VAL A 204 -29.46 -11.42 9.46
N ALA A 205 -30.30 -10.42 9.73
CA ALA A 205 -29.94 -9.31 10.62
C ALA A 205 -29.75 -9.75 12.08
N GLU A 206 -30.51 -10.74 12.55
CA GLU A 206 -30.36 -11.34 13.88
C GLU A 206 -29.05 -12.12 14.00
N ALA A 207 -28.72 -12.93 13.01
CA ALA A 207 -27.47 -13.67 12.96
C ALA A 207 -26.24 -12.76 12.92
N VAL A 208 -26.28 -11.66 12.15
CA VAL A 208 -25.21 -10.64 12.15
C VAL A 208 -25.08 -9.96 13.51
N SER A 209 -26.19 -9.54 14.13
CA SER A 209 -26.16 -8.98 15.49
C SER A 209 -25.61 -9.98 16.52
N GLY A 210 -25.97 -11.27 16.40
CA GLY A 210 -25.48 -12.34 17.27
C GLY A 210 -23.97 -12.59 17.11
N ALA A 211 -23.46 -12.58 15.88
CA ALA A 211 -22.03 -12.72 15.61
C ALA A 211 -21.24 -11.55 16.23
N VAL A 212 -21.73 -10.32 16.10
CA VAL A 212 -21.09 -9.12 16.66
C VAL A 212 -21.15 -9.13 18.20
N ALA A 213 -22.24 -9.60 18.79
CA ALA A 213 -22.35 -9.79 20.23
C ALA A 213 -21.34 -10.81 20.76
N ALA A 214 -21.12 -11.92 20.03
CA ALA A 214 -20.18 -12.97 20.40
C ALA A 214 -18.71 -12.52 20.32
N GLU A 215 -18.35 -11.68 19.35
CA GLU A 215 -16.99 -11.14 19.22
C GLU A 215 -16.63 -10.12 20.32
N ASN A 216 -17.63 -9.53 20.99
CA ASN A 216 -17.47 -8.57 22.08
C ASN A 216 -16.51 -7.38 21.77
N LYS A 217 -16.48 -6.93 20.52
CA LYS A 217 -15.69 -5.76 20.09
C LYS A 217 -16.38 -4.47 20.52
N GLN A 218 -15.61 -3.50 21.06
CA GLN A 218 -16.15 -2.18 21.42
C GLN A 218 -16.41 -1.28 20.21
N PHE A 219 -15.61 -1.41 19.16
CA PHE A 219 -15.69 -0.61 17.94
C PHE A 219 -15.60 -1.50 16.70
N MET A 220 -16.36 -1.16 15.66
CA MET A 220 -16.34 -1.87 14.38
C MET A 220 -16.49 -0.87 13.24
N HIS A 221 -15.73 -1.04 12.15
CA HIS A 221 -15.87 -0.18 10.98
C HIS A 221 -17.12 -0.60 10.18
N ILE A 222 -17.77 0.36 9.52
CA ILE A 222 -18.98 0.07 8.73
C ILE A 222 -18.74 -0.93 7.60
N GLU A 223 -17.51 -1.00 7.06
CA GLU A 223 -17.15 -2.01 6.05
C GLU A 223 -17.13 -3.43 6.64
N ASP A 224 -16.70 -3.58 7.89
CA ASP A 224 -16.68 -4.89 8.58
C ASP A 224 -18.10 -5.39 8.81
N VAL A 225 -19.03 -4.50 9.18
CA VAL A 225 -20.46 -4.81 9.29
C VAL A 225 -21.01 -5.26 7.94
N GLN A 226 -20.60 -4.63 6.84
CA GLN A 226 -21.05 -5.02 5.50
C GLN A 226 -20.49 -6.39 5.08
N ASN A 227 -19.23 -6.69 5.42
CA ASN A 227 -18.63 -7.99 5.16
C ASN A 227 -19.38 -9.11 5.92
N LEU A 228 -19.76 -8.87 7.18
CA LEU A 228 -20.54 -9.83 7.97
C LEU A 228 -21.93 -10.10 7.36
N VAL A 229 -22.58 -9.06 6.80
CA VAL A 229 -23.85 -9.24 6.09
C VAL A 229 -23.68 -10.09 4.83
N GLU A 230 -22.59 -9.90 4.09
CA GLU A 230 -22.27 -10.70 2.90
C GLU A 230 -22.01 -12.16 3.26
N GLU A 231 -21.22 -12.41 4.30
CA GLU A 231 -20.91 -13.74 4.81
C GLU A 231 -22.18 -14.47 5.26
N GLU A 232 -23.05 -13.81 6.03
CA GLU A 232 -24.27 -14.42 6.55
C GLU A 232 -25.29 -14.73 5.43
N LEU A 233 -25.40 -13.84 4.43
CA LEU A 233 -26.22 -14.12 3.23
C LEU A 233 -25.71 -15.34 2.46
N MET A 234 -24.38 -15.52 2.35
CA MET A 234 -23.80 -16.70 1.71
C MET A 234 -24.01 -17.96 2.54
N LYS A 235 -23.81 -17.88 3.86
CA LYS A 235 -23.94 -19.00 4.80
C LYS A 235 -25.35 -19.57 4.84
N GLN A 236 -26.38 -18.72 4.75
CA GLN A 236 -27.78 -19.14 4.68
C GLN A 236 -28.23 -19.56 3.27
N GLY A 237 -27.32 -19.60 2.28
CA GLY A 237 -27.60 -20.09 0.92
C GLY A 237 -28.22 -19.06 -0.04
N TYR A 238 -28.33 -17.78 0.36
CA TYR A 238 -28.89 -16.70 -0.45
C TYR A 238 -27.86 -16.11 -1.43
N PHE A 239 -27.20 -16.95 -2.23
CA PHE A 239 -26.09 -16.55 -3.12
C PHE A 239 -26.46 -15.47 -4.14
N LYS A 240 -27.68 -15.53 -4.71
CA LYS A 240 -28.16 -14.54 -5.69
C LYS A 240 -28.35 -13.16 -5.04
N VAL A 241 -28.87 -13.13 -3.81
CA VAL A 241 -29.07 -11.90 -3.04
C VAL A 241 -27.73 -11.34 -2.59
N ALA A 242 -26.82 -12.18 -2.08
CA ALA A 242 -25.46 -11.78 -1.71
C ALA A 242 -24.73 -11.13 -2.90
N ARG A 243 -24.79 -11.74 -4.09
CA ARG A 243 -24.20 -11.17 -5.31
C ARG A 243 -24.79 -9.80 -5.66
N SER A 244 -26.11 -9.65 -5.61
CA SER A 244 -26.79 -8.37 -5.88
C SER A 244 -26.36 -7.29 -4.86
N TYR A 245 -26.30 -7.67 -3.58
CA TYR A 245 -25.86 -6.79 -2.49
C TYR A 245 -24.40 -6.30 -2.68
N ILE A 246 -23.47 -7.21 -3.01
CA ILE A 246 -22.06 -6.88 -3.29
C ILE A 246 -21.94 -5.94 -4.49
N GLN A 247 -22.66 -6.24 -5.58
CA GLN A 247 -22.65 -5.40 -6.78
C GLN A 247 -23.22 -4.00 -6.49
N TYR A 248 -24.31 -3.91 -5.72
CA TYR A 248 -24.88 -2.64 -5.29
C TYR A 248 -23.92 -1.84 -4.40
N ARG A 249 -23.23 -2.50 -3.46
CA ARG A 249 -22.19 -1.91 -2.60
C ARG A 249 -21.04 -1.34 -3.43
N ALA A 250 -20.52 -2.11 -4.38
CA ALA A 250 -19.42 -1.69 -5.26
C ALA A 250 -19.80 -0.49 -6.13
N LEU A 251 -21.00 -0.48 -6.71
CA LEU A 251 -21.50 0.66 -7.50
C LEU A 251 -21.68 1.92 -6.63
N ARG A 252 -22.18 1.79 -5.40
CA ARG A 252 -22.22 2.89 -4.43
C ARG A 252 -20.83 3.39 -4.03
N GLY A 253 -19.83 2.51 -3.98
CA GLY A 253 -18.42 2.87 -3.76
C GLY A 253 -17.91 3.80 -4.85
N LYS A 254 -18.03 3.36 -6.11
CA LYS A 254 -17.60 4.15 -7.29
C LYS A 254 -18.30 5.50 -7.39
N MET A 255 -19.61 5.57 -7.11
CA MET A 255 -20.31 6.85 -7.14
C MET A 255 -19.85 7.81 -6.05
N ARG A 256 -19.45 7.31 -4.87
CA ARG A 256 -18.88 8.15 -3.81
C ARG A 256 -17.50 8.64 -4.17
N GLU A 257 -16.66 7.78 -4.74
CA GLU A 257 -15.36 8.20 -5.28
C GLU A 257 -15.52 9.28 -6.35
N ALA A 258 -16.52 9.16 -7.23
CA ALA A 258 -16.85 10.18 -8.22
C ALA A 258 -17.39 11.47 -7.58
N GLU A 259 -18.27 11.39 -6.57
CA GLU A 259 -18.79 12.56 -5.84
C GLU A 259 -17.67 13.26 -5.03
N GLU A 260 -16.73 12.51 -4.46
CA GLU A 260 -15.54 13.03 -3.77
C GLU A 260 -14.56 13.67 -4.77
N GLN A 261 -14.40 13.09 -5.97
CA GLN A 261 -13.62 13.66 -7.07
C GLN A 261 -14.27 14.92 -7.66
N GLU A 262 -15.60 14.98 -7.78
CA GLU A 262 -16.33 16.18 -8.24
C GLU A 262 -16.31 17.29 -7.17
N ALA A 263 -16.43 16.94 -5.89
CA ALA A 263 -16.28 17.88 -4.78
C ALA A 263 -14.83 18.38 -4.63
N ALA A 264 -13.83 17.53 -4.90
CA ALA A 264 -12.43 17.93 -5.03
C ALA A 264 -12.22 18.82 -6.27
N GLY A 265 -12.88 18.52 -7.39
CA GLY A 265 -12.86 19.29 -8.65
C GLY A 265 -13.35 20.73 -8.53
N GLN A 266 -14.24 21.03 -7.57
CA GLN A 266 -14.67 22.40 -7.26
C GLN A 266 -13.69 23.15 -6.34
N ASN A 267 -12.81 22.44 -5.64
CA ASN A 267 -11.68 23.01 -4.89
C ASN A 267 -10.36 22.98 -5.70
N ASP A 268 -10.34 22.36 -6.89
CA ASP A 268 -9.14 22.07 -7.70
C ASP A 268 -8.55 23.25 -8.47
N ILE A 269 -9.13 24.45 -8.39
CA ILE A 269 -8.43 25.66 -8.82
C ILE A 269 -7.39 26.10 -7.77
N GLU A 270 -7.50 25.63 -6.51
CA GLU A 270 -6.50 25.90 -5.46
C GLU A 270 -5.65 24.67 -5.05
N SER A 271 -6.10 23.43 -5.28
CA SER A 271 -5.41 22.22 -4.77
C SER A 271 -4.38 21.55 -5.70
N GLN A 272 -4.16 22.02 -6.93
CA GLN A 272 -3.04 21.51 -7.75
C GLN A 272 -1.65 21.94 -7.24
N ASP A 273 -1.58 22.90 -6.30
CA ASP A 273 -0.34 23.43 -5.74
C ASP A 273 -0.04 23.02 -4.29
N GLN A 274 -0.86 22.18 -3.64
CA GLN A 274 -0.48 21.57 -2.36
C GLN A 274 0.47 20.38 -2.55
N GLN A 275 1.64 20.67 -3.14
CA GLN A 275 2.85 19.93 -2.79
C GLN A 275 3.04 20.14 -1.28
N SER A 276 2.79 19.10 -0.48
CA SER A 276 3.04 19.15 0.96
C SER A 276 4.54 19.46 1.18
N LEU A 277 4.84 20.73 1.42
CA LEU A 277 6.19 21.19 1.70
C LEU A 277 6.68 20.45 2.94
N ILE A 278 7.75 19.67 2.79
CA ILE A 278 8.31 18.90 3.89
C ILE A 278 9.38 19.76 4.55
N VAL A 279 9.27 19.98 5.86
CA VAL A 279 10.34 20.64 6.62
C VAL A 279 11.52 19.68 6.73
N VAL A 280 12.65 20.04 6.11
CA VAL A 280 13.89 19.26 6.12
C VAL A 280 14.93 19.94 7.00
N LYS A 281 15.54 19.17 7.91
CA LYS A 281 16.63 19.63 8.78
C LYS A 281 17.98 19.36 8.13
N THR A 282 18.78 20.41 8.02
CA THR A 282 20.18 20.35 7.55
C THR A 282 21.11 19.90 8.68
N SER A 283 22.31 19.43 8.31
CA SER A 283 23.36 19.06 9.28
C SER A 283 23.79 20.23 10.17
N ASP A 284 23.59 21.46 9.69
CA ASP A 284 24.11 22.68 10.31
C ASP A 284 23.11 23.29 11.30
N GLY A 285 22.01 22.57 11.58
CA GLY A 285 20.95 22.98 12.51
C GLY A 285 19.87 23.86 11.91
N GLY A 286 20.02 24.31 10.66
CA GLY A 286 18.99 25.03 9.92
C GLY A 286 17.90 24.10 9.36
N SER A 287 16.73 24.66 9.05
CA SER A 287 15.66 23.96 8.35
C SER A 287 15.25 24.73 7.09
N PHE A 288 14.83 24.00 6.06
CA PHE A 288 14.24 24.58 4.86
C PHE A 288 13.03 23.77 4.42
N LEU A 289 12.16 24.39 3.63
CA LEU A 289 10.98 23.75 3.05
C LEU A 289 11.38 23.06 1.75
N TRP A 290 11.16 21.75 1.69
CA TRP A 290 11.45 20.94 0.52
C TRP A 290 10.21 20.79 -0.35
N ASP A 291 10.31 21.27 -1.58
CA ASP A 291 9.26 21.22 -2.61
C ASP A 291 9.34 19.96 -3.50
N GLY A 292 10.47 19.25 -3.45
CA GLY A 292 10.73 18.06 -4.26
C GLY A 292 11.01 18.35 -5.73
N GLN A 293 11.39 19.58 -6.08
CA GLN A 293 11.90 19.88 -7.42
C GLN A 293 13.12 19.02 -7.77
N ASP A 294 14.02 18.81 -6.81
CA ASP A 294 15.20 17.96 -7.01
C ASP A 294 14.79 16.50 -7.27
N LEU A 295 13.81 15.96 -6.54
CA LEU A 295 13.26 14.62 -6.77
C LEU A 295 12.65 14.49 -8.15
N LYS A 296 11.88 15.48 -8.61
CA LYS A 296 11.30 15.49 -9.97
C LYS A 296 12.38 15.42 -11.05
N ARG A 297 13.46 16.20 -10.90
CA ARG A 297 14.61 16.16 -11.83
C ARG A 297 15.36 14.82 -11.75
N ARG A 298 15.43 14.22 -10.56
CA ARG A 298 16.05 12.91 -10.32
C ARG A 298 15.27 11.77 -10.95
N ILE A 299 13.94 11.83 -10.91
CA ILE A 299 13.06 10.91 -11.62
C ILE A 299 13.30 11.04 -13.11
N ASP A 300 13.29 12.25 -13.66
CA ASP A 300 13.54 12.48 -15.10
C ASP A 300 14.89 11.90 -15.54
N PHE A 301 15.95 12.15 -14.77
CA PHE A 301 17.28 11.58 -14.99
C PHE A 301 17.28 10.04 -14.94
N ALA A 302 16.61 9.46 -13.94
CA ALA A 302 16.58 8.02 -13.74
C ALA A 302 15.75 7.29 -14.81
N MET A 303 14.72 7.93 -15.39
CA MET A 303 13.86 7.37 -16.42
C MET A 303 14.48 7.37 -17.83
N LEU A 304 15.60 8.04 -18.07
CA LEU A 304 16.17 8.21 -19.41
C LEU A 304 16.37 6.88 -20.15
N GLY A 305 15.63 6.67 -21.24
CA GLY A 305 15.75 5.47 -22.07
C GLY A 305 15.30 4.17 -21.41
N LEU A 306 14.49 4.23 -20.34
CA LEU A 306 13.82 3.07 -19.74
C LEU A 306 12.35 3.06 -20.12
N ASP A 307 11.79 1.85 -20.28
CA ASP A 307 10.35 1.65 -20.48
C ASP A 307 9.77 1.09 -19.18
N LEU A 308 9.27 2.00 -18.32
CA LEU A 308 8.82 1.64 -16.98
C LEU A 308 7.31 1.42 -16.95
N CYS A 309 6.86 0.44 -16.16
CA CYS A 309 5.44 0.12 -16.01
C CYS A 309 4.61 1.15 -15.21
N LEU A 310 5.24 2.19 -14.66
CA LEU A 310 4.58 3.27 -13.92
C LEU A 310 4.81 4.62 -14.58
N THR A 311 3.81 5.49 -14.49
CA THR A 311 3.91 6.88 -14.92
C THR A 311 4.80 7.70 -13.98
N ARG A 312 5.30 8.84 -14.48
CA ARG A 312 6.10 9.79 -13.69
C ARG A 312 5.43 10.18 -12.37
N ALA A 313 4.12 10.43 -12.39
CA ALA A 313 3.36 10.84 -11.21
C ALA A 313 3.25 9.71 -10.17
N GLU A 314 3.02 8.47 -10.61
CA GLU A 314 2.96 7.30 -9.73
C GLU A 314 4.32 7.01 -9.09
N ILE A 315 5.41 7.14 -9.86
CA ILE A 315 6.77 7.01 -9.33
C ILE A 315 7.04 8.10 -8.27
N GLU A 316 6.68 9.35 -8.55
CA GLU A 316 6.85 10.43 -7.57
C GLU A 316 6.09 10.15 -6.27
N MET A 317 4.84 9.69 -6.37
CA MET A 317 4.01 9.31 -5.22
C MET A 317 4.66 8.19 -4.40
N GLU A 318 5.18 7.14 -5.06
CA GLU A 318 5.85 6.03 -4.37
C GLU A 318 7.18 6.46 -3.74
N LEU A 319 7.95 7.34 -4.40
CA LEU A 319 9.21 7.85 -3.85
C LEU A 319 9.00 8.79 -2.66
N ARG A 320 7.89 9.54 -2.63
CA ARG A 320 7.51 10.39 -1.50
C ARG A 320 6.86 9.63 -0.34
N ARG A 321 6.58 8.33 -0.53
CA ARG A 321 5.97 7.49 0.52
C ARG A 321 6.86 7.47 1.76
N SER A 322 6.25 7.52 2.93
CA SER A 322 6.96 7.47 4.23
C SER A 322 7.87 8.68 4.51
N LEU A 323 7.78 9.77 3.74
CA LEU A 323 8.38 11.04 4.12
C LEU A 323 7.50 11.74 5.16
N ASN A 324 8.08 12.09 6.30
CA ASN A 324 7.42 12.82 7.38
C ASN A 324 7.97 14.25 7.49
N SER A 325 7.19 15.13 8.12
CA SER A 325 7.70 16.42 8.58
C SER A 325 8.84 16.22 9.58
N ASP A 326 9.83 17.11 9.58
CA ASP A 326 11.03 17.07 10.44
C ASP A 326 12.09 16.01 10.07
N ILE A 327 12.09 15.51 8.84
CA ILE A 327 13.13 14.59 8.36
C ILE A 327 14.49 15.30 8.20
N THR A 328 15.58 14.61 8.52
CA THR A 328 16.93 15.15 8.21
C THR A 328 17.27 14.95 6.74
N LEU A 329 18.15 15.79 6.17
CA LEU A 329 18.56 15.66 4.77
C LEU A 329 19.16 14.28 4.46
N ASP A 330 19.94 13.69 5.37
CA ASP A 330 20.49 12.33 5.21
C ASP A 330 19.39 11.27 5.19
N HIS A 331 18.39 11.38 6.07
CA HIS A 331 17.27 10.44 6.09
C HIS A 331 16.37 10.61 4.85
N LEU A 332 16.16 11.84 4.37
CA LEU A 332 15.43 12.10 3.12
C LEU A 332 16.08 11.34 1.95
N LYS A 333 17.41 11.47 1.77
CA LYS A 333 18.15 10.77 0.72
C LYS A 333 18.02 9.25 0.84
N LYS A 334 18.21 8.72 2.05
CA LYS A 334 18.09 7.27 2.32
C LYS A 334 16.68 6.74 2.06
N THR A 335 15.65 7.47 2.47
CA THR A 335 14.26 7.06 2.25
C THR A 335 13.91 7.06 0.76
N VAL A 336 14.34 8.08 0.00
CA VAL A 336 14.13 8.11 -1.46
C VAL A 336 14.82 6.92 -2.13
N ILE A 337 16.07 6.60 -1.76
CA ILE A 337 16.79 5.44 -2.30
C ILE A 337 16.09 4.12 -1.93
N LEU A 338 15.63 4.01 -0.68
CA LEU A 338 14.92 2.81 -0.20
C LEU A 338 13.60 2.60 -0.96
N ASN A 339 12.83 3.67 -1.16
CA ASN A 339 11.59 3.62 -1.93
C ASN A 339 11.86 3.31 -3.41
N ALA A 340 12.93 3.83 -4.00
CA ALA A 340 13.31 3.46 -5.36
C ALA A 340 13.64 1.96 -5.47
N LYS A 341 14.30 1.39 -4.44
CA LYS A 341 14.62 -0.04 -4.38
C LYS A 341 13.38 -0.93 -4.29
N THR A 342 12.32 -0.51 -3.59
CA THR A 342 11.09 -1.33 -3.50
C THR A 342 10.39 -1.47 -4.86
N LEU A 343 10.53 -0.48 -5.74
CA LEU A 343 9.98 -0.52 -7.10
C LEU A 343 10.63 -1.60 -7.99
N MET A 344 11.82 -2.09 -7.66
CA MET A 344 12.49 -3.20 -8.36
C MET A 344 11.67 -4.50 -8.37
N GLN A 345 10.71 -4.64 -7.44
CA GLN A 345 9.81 -5.80 -7.42
C GLN A 345 8.69 -5.70 -8.47
N LYS A 346 8.40 -4.49 -8.97
CA LYS A 346 7.35 -4.26 -9.97
C LYS A 346 7.85 -4.48 -11.40
N ASP A 347 9.10 -4.10 -11.68
CA ASP A 347 9.74 -4.21 -12.99
C ASP A 347 11.26 -4.37 -12.85
N ALA A 348 11.89 -5.10 -13.77
CA ALA A 348 13.34 -5.27 -13.79
C ALA A 348 14.08 -3.96 -14.13
N ASP A 349 13.51 -3.10 -14.99
CA ASP A 349 14.11 -1.82 -15.36
C ASP A 349 14.19 -0.84 -14.17
N PHE A 350 13.36 -1.06 -13.13
CA PHE A 350 13.51 -0.32 -11.87
C PHE A 350 14.85 -0.60 -11.16
N ALA A 351 15.57 -1.68 -11.51
CA ALA A 351 16.93 -1.91 -11.02
C ALA A 351 17.91 -0.84 -11.51
N LYS A 352 17.81 -0.43 -12.77
CA LYS A 352 18.60 0.67 -13.35
C LYS A 352 18.07 2.02 -12.88
N PHE A 353 16.75 2.19 -12.79
CA PHE A 353 16.15 3.41 -12.23
C PHE A 353 16.69 3.70 -10.82
N ALA A 354 16.64 2.71 -9.92
CA ALA A 354 17.15 2.86 -8.55
C ALA A 354 18.67 3.13 -8.52
N ALA A 355 19.43 2.49 -9.42
CA ALA A 355 20.86 2.76 -9.58
C ALA A 355 21.14 4.22 -9.93
N ARG A 356 20.35 4.79 -10.86
CA ARG A 356 20.49 6.16 -11.34
C ARG A 356 20.08 7.18 -10.27
N VAL A 357 19.05 6.87 -9.48
CA VAL A 357 18.71 7.66 -8.28
C VAL A 357 19.92 7.70 -7.32
N LEU A 358 20.51 6.55 -7.00
CA LEU A 358 21.71 6.50 -6.16
C LEU A 358 22.92 7.23 -6.79
N LEU A 359 23.18 7.05 -8.08
CA LEU A 359 24.25 7.72 -8.81
C LEU A 359 24.14 9.25 -8.72
N SER A 360 22.94 9.79 -8.84
CA SER A 360 22.75 11.24 -8.76
C SER A 360 23.22 11.81 -7.41
N TYR A 361 23.00 11.08 -6.30
CA TYR A 361 23.52 11.46 -4.99
C TYR A 361 25.03 11.27 -4.86
N ILE A 362 25.59 10.24 -5.50
CA ILE A 362 27.05 10.03 -5.56
C ILE A 362 27.71 11.19 -6.34
N TYR A 363 27.11 11.66 -7.43
CA TYR A 363 27.61 12.79 -8.20
C TYR A 363 27.56 14.10 -7.40
N GLU A 364 26.48 14.35 -6.66
CA GLU A 364 26.40 15.46 -5.71
C GLU A 364 27.52 15.38 -4.66
N GLU A 365 27.72 14.22 -4.04
CA GLU A 365 28.74 14.03 -3.01
C GLU A 365 30.15 14.21 -3.57
N VAL A 366 30.49 13.59 -4.70
CA VAL A 366 31.89 13.49 -5.15
C VAL A 366 32.29 14.65 -6.05
N LEU A 367 31.41 15.05 -6.97
CA LEU A 367 31.71 16.07 -7.98
C LEU A 367 31.38 17.48 -7.47
N GLY A 368 30.38 17.60 -6.59
CA GLY A 368 29.72 18.86 -6.26
C GLY A 368 28.76 19.33 -7.36
N TRP A 369 28.30 18.40 -8.20
CA TRP A 369 27.30 18.61 -9.24
C TRP A 369 25.91 18.63 -8.62
N ASP A 370 25.07 19.59 -9.00
CA ASP A 370 23.70 19.70 -8.52
C ASP A 370 22.70 19.45 -9.67
N ILE A 371 21.77 18.52 -9.45
CA ILE A 371 20.82 18.08 -10.48
C ILE A 371 19.84 19.18 -10.92
N VAL A 372 19.56 20.14 -10.05
CA VAL A 372 18.62 21.25 -10.33
C VAL A 372 19.35 22.42 -10.98
N ARG A 373 20.52 22.80 -10.45
CA ARG A 373 21.30 23.95 -10.93
C ARG A 373 22.08 23.67 -12.20
N ASP A 374 22.80 22.54 -12.25
CA ASP A 374 23.81 22.31 -13.28
C ASP A 374 23.25 21.49 -14.47
N GLY A 375 22.27 20.63 -14.21
CA GLY A 375 21.66 19.77 -15.22
C GLY A 375 22.61 18.69 -15.77
N ILE A 376 22.09 17.81 -16.63
CA ILE A 376 22.80 16.61 -17.09
C ILE A 376 23.93 16.95 -18.07
N ASP A 377 23.76 17.99 -18.90
CA ASP A 377 24.72 18.36 -19.95
C ASP A 377 26.10 18.74 -19.39
N GLN A 378 26.13 19.30 -18.17
CA GLN A 378 27.37 19.69 -17.50
C GLN A 378 28.06 18.53 -16.78
N LEU A 379 27.42 17.37 -16.64
CA LEU A 379 27.93 16.25 -15.85
C LEU A 379 29.32 15.79 -16.32
N ARG A 380 29.57 15.79 -17.64
CA ARG A 380 30.87 15.44 -18.22
C ARG A 380 31.97 16.41 -17.80
N GLU A 381 31.69 17.71 -17.80
CA GLU A 381 32.66 18.72 -17.39
C GLU A 381 32.96 18.63 -15.89
N PHE A 382 31.95 18.34 -15.07
CA PHE A 382 32.15 18.09 -13.64
C PHE A 382 33.04 16.88 -13.38
N HIS A 383 32.92 15.80 -14.17
CA HIS A 383 33.83 14.66 -14.10
C HIS A 383 35.27 15.04 -14.49
N ARG A 384 35.46 15.75 -15.60
CA ARG A 384 36.77 16.24 -16.06
C ARG A 384 37.46 17.10 -15.01
N ARG A 385 36.74 18.08 -14.43
CA ARG A 385 37.27 18.95 -13.36
C ARG A 385 37.57 18.18 -12.06
N ALA A 386 36.68 17.28 -11.67
CA ALA A 386 36.85 16.51 -10.43
C ALA A 386 37.99 15.50 -10.54
N PHE A 387 38.27 14.95 -11.72
CA PHE A 387 39.32 13.94 -11.91
C PHE A 387 40.69 14.44 -11.43
N ARG A 388 41.16 15.59 -11.93
CA ARG A 388 42.45 16.15 -11.52
C ARG A 388 42.47 16.52 -10.03
N ARG A 389 41.42 17.17 -9.54
CA ARG A 389 41.27 17.59 -8.14
C ARG A 389 41.32 16.39 -7.18
N ASN A 390 40.54 15.36 -7.47
CA ASN A 390 40.39 14.21 -6.59
C ASN A 390 41.62 13.31 -6.62
N LEU A 391 42.31 13.22 -7.77
CA LEU A 391 43.60 12.53 -7.88
C LEU A 391 44.68 13.22 -7.03
N ALA A 392 44.79 14.55 -7.12
CA ALA A 392 45.71 15.33 -6.28
C ALA A 392 45.40 15.14 -4.79
N ARG A 393 44.12 15.22 -4.40
CA ARG A 393 43.70 14.99 -3.02
C ARG A 393 44.04 13.57 -2.55
N GLY A 394 43.79 12.55 -3.37
CA GLY A 394 44.09 11.17 -3.03
C GLY A 394 45.58 10.89 -2.83
N ILE A 395 46.46 11.64 -3.52
CA ILE A 395 47.91 11.59 -3.30
C ILE A 395 48.29 12.30 -1.99
N GLU A 396 47.71 13.47 -1.71
CA GLU A 396 47.91 14.21 -0.46
C GLU A 396 47.54 13.38 0.78
N ILE A 397 46.55 12.49 0.66
CA ILE A 397 46.11 11.61 1.75
C ILE A 397 46.77 10.22 1.73
N ASP A 398 47.82 10.01 0.92
CA ASP A 398 48.57 8.75 0.78
C ASP A 398 47.72 7.56 0.32
N ARG A 399 46.60 7.83 -0.38
CA ARG A 399 45.73 6.79 -0.93
C ARG A 399 46.07 6.44 -2.37
N TYR A 400 46.61 7.37 -3.14
CA TYR A 400 47.03 7.15 -4.53
C TYR A 400 48.54 7.15 -4.70
N ASN A 401 49.01 6.46 -5.74
CA ASN A 401 50.40 6.47 -6.13
C ASN A 401 50.73 7.81 -6.84
N PRO A 402 51.78 8.54 -6.42
CA PRO A 402 52.17 9.81 -7.06
C PRO A 402 52.47 9.71 -8.55
N ARG A 403 52.87 8.52 -9.04
CA ARG A 403 53.14 8.29 -10.47
C ARG A 403 51.92 8.53 -11.36
N LEU A 404 50.71 8.47 -10.81
CA LEU A 404 49.49 8.75 -11.57
C LEU A 404 49.41 10.19 -12.11
N LEU A 405 50.14 11.15 -11.53
CA LEU A 405 50.20 12.53 -12.03
C LEU A 405 51.13 12.72 -13.23
N GLN A 406 51.92 11.70 -13.58
CA GLN A 406 52.88 11.78 -14.69
C GLN A 406 52.21 11.60 -16.06
N PHE A 407 50.99 11.06 -16.09
CA PHE A 407 50.21 10.88 -17.32
C PHE A 407 49.59 12.19 -17.79
N ASP A 408 49.20 12.21 -19.07
CA ASP A 408 48.36 13.28 -19.63
C ASP A 408 46.91 13.18 -19.08
N LEU A 409 46.69 13.83 -17.95
CA LEU A 409 45.39 13.83 -17.27
C LEU A 409 44.28 14.50 -18.09
N ASP A 410 44.60 15.44 -18.98
CA ASP A 410 43.58 16.13 -19.77
C ASP A 410 43.08 15.20 -20.88
N LYS A 411 43.99 14.48 -21.56
CA LYS A 411 43.64 13.42 -22.52
C LYS A 411 42.82 12.29 -21.87
N LEU A 412 43.17 11.88 -20.65
CA LEU A 412 42.42 10.86 -19.91
C LEU A 412 41.05 11.37 -19.45
N ALA A 413 40.97 12.61 -18.97
CA ALA A 413 39.71 13.22 -18.56
C ALA A 413 38.73 13.37 -19.73
N ASP A 414 39.22 13.68 -20.93
CA ASP A 414 38.41 13.78 -22.14
C ASP A 414 37.81 12.44 -22.58
N ALA A 415 38.46 11.33 -22.21
CA ALA A 415 37.95 9.99 -22.48
C ALA A 415 36.80 9.57 -21.55
N LEU A 416 36.60 10.26 -20.42
CA LEU A 416 35.54 9.93 -19.45
C LEU A 416 34.15 10.07 -20.07
N ASP A 417 33.32 9.07 -19.79
CA ASP A 417 31.97 8.92 -20.33
C ASP A 417 30.97 8.59 -19.21
N PRO A 418 30.39 9.62 -18.56
CA PRO A 418 29.44 9.43 -17.47
C PRO A 418 28.16 8.70 -17.89
N ALA A 419 27.78 8.72 -19.17
CA ALA A 419 26.59 8.03 -19.64
C ALA A 419 26.71 6.50 -19.46
N ALA A 420 27.94 5.96 -19.48
CA ALA A 420 28.17 4.56 -19.20
C ALA A 420 27.78 4.14 -17.77
N ASP A 421 27.70 5.06 -16.79
CA ASP A 421 27.23 4.71 -15.45
C ASP A 421 25.73 4.31 -15.44
N LEU A 422 24.94 4.82 -16.38
CA LEU A 422 23.47 4.64 -16.43
C LEU A 422 23.04 3.20 -16.75
N ASP A 423 23.96 2.38 -17.23
CA ASP A 423 23.76 0.97 -17.55
C ASP A 423 24.01 0.04 -16.35
N PHE A 424 24.41 0.56 -15.18
CA PHE A 424 24.56 -0.25 -13.98
C PHE A 424 23.21 -0.49 -13.29
N ASP A 425 23.06 -1.68 -12.72
CA ASP A 425 21.98 -1.98 -11.79
C ASP A 425 22.32 -1.49 -10.38
N PHE A 426 21.28 -1.35 -9.54
CA PHE A 426 21.39 -0.82 -8.19
C PHE A 426 22.45 -1.55 -7.36
N LEU A 427 22.48 -2.89 -7.40
CA LEU A 427 23.46 -3.69 -6.65
C LEU A 427 24.90 -3.39 -7.08
N GLY A 428 25.13 -3.10 -8.36
CA GLY A 428 26.44 -2.75 -8.90
C GLY A 428 26.94 -1.41 -8.34
N ILE A 429 26.11 -0.37 -8.43
CA ILE A 429 26.44 0.95 -7.89
C ILE A 429 26.60 0.93 -6.38
N GLN A 430 25.68 0.26 -5.66
CA GLN A 430 25.75 0.12 -4.21
C GLN A 430 27.06 -0.59 -3.80
N THR A 431 27.41 -1.68 -4.49
CA THR A 431 28.65 -2.41 -4.23
C THR A 431 29.89 -1.54 -4.46
N LEU A 432 29.92 -0.76 -5.54
CA LEU A 432 31.01 0.17 -5.81
C LEU A 432 31.11 1.19 -4.67
N TYR A 433 30.01 1.84 -4.33
CA TYR A 433 29.96 2.91 -3.33
C TYR A 433 30.34 2.46 -1.91
N ASP A 434 29.87 1.28 -1.50
CA ASP A 434 30.12 0.78 -0.14
C ASP A 434 31.54 0.29 0.06
N ARG A 435 32.16 -0.26 -1.00
CA ARG A 435 33.41 -1.02 -0.88
C ARG A 435 34.56 -0.49 -1.73
N TYR A 436 34.33 -0.15 -2.99
CA TYR A 436 35.40 0.08 -3.96
C TYR A 436 35.83 1.53 -4.14
N LEU A 437 34.88 2.47 -4.05
CA LEU A 437 35.19 3.89 -4.22
C LEU A 437 36.05 4.37 -3.04
N ILE A 438 37.14 5.05 -3.36
CA ILE A 438 38.09 5.52 -2.33
C ILE A 438 37.45 6.61 -1.48
N VAL A 439 37.59 6.47 -0.16
CA VAL A 439 37.01 7.39 0.84
C VAL A 439 38.12 8.21 1.49
N ASP A 440 37.96 9.53 1.51
CA ASP A 440 38.73 10.42 2.36
C ASP A 440 38.18 10.36 3.79
N LYS A 441 38.90 9.64 4.65
CA LYS A 441 38.62 9.55 6.09
C LYS A 441 39.33 10.63 6.92
N LYS A 442 40.22 11.44 6.32
CA LYS A 442 40.90 12.54 7.01
C LYS A 442 39.95 13.73 7.24
N VAL A 443 38.89 13.84 6.44
CA VAL A 443 37.81 14.83 6.60
C VAL A 443 36.64 14.22 7.38
N LYS A 444 35.96 15.05 8.20
CA LYS A 444 34.72 14.71 8.89
C LYS A 444 33.57 15.61 8.39
N PRO A 445 32.44 15.05 7.95
CA PRO A 445 32.20 13.62 7.71
C PRO A 445 33.11 13.06 6.59
N SER A 446 33.36 11.75 6.63
CA SER A 446 34.14 11.09 5.58
C SER A 446 33.42 11.21 4.24
N ARG A 447 34.19 11.41 3.16
CA ARG A 447 33.64 11.73 1.84
C ARG A 447 34.26 10.85 0.76
N ARG A 448 33.47 10.41 -0.23
CA ARG A 448 33.99 9.65 -1.37
C ARG A 448 34.79 10.58 -2.30
N LEU A 449 35.91 10.09 -2.80
CA LEU A 449 36.76 10.78 -3.77
C LEU A 449 36.50 10.34 -5.21
N GLU A 450 35.71 9.28 -5.41
CA GLU A 450 35.54 8.68 -6.73
C GLU A 450 34.07 8.51 -7.08
N THR A 451 33.74 8.80 -8.34
CA THR A 451 32.55 8.24 -9.00
C THR A 451 32.96 6.94 -9.71
N PRO A 452 32.02 6.11 -10.19
CA PRO A 452 32.37 4.89 -10.90
C PRO A 452 33.31 5.12 -12.09
N GLN A 453 33.11 6.18 -12.88
CA GLN A 453 34.01 6.52 -13.98
C GLN A 453 35.44 6.86 -13.53
N LEU A 454 35.59 7.63 -12.46
CA LEU A 454 36.91 7.96 -11.91
C LEU A 454 37.60 6.69 -11.36
N PHE A 455 36.83 5.81 -10.73
CA PHE A 455 37.29 4.51 -10.25
C PHE A 455 37.83 3.63 -11.39
N TRP A 456 37.07 3.46 -12.48
CA TRP A 456 37.52 2.66 -13.63
C TRP A 456 38.75 3.26 -14.30
N MET A 457 38.82 4.59 -14.38
CA MET A 457 39.99 5.30 -14.90
C MET A 457 41.21 5.08 -14.00
N ARG A 458 41.09 5.23 -12.67
CA ARG A 458 42.19 4.95 -11.72
C ARG A 458 42.73 3.54 -11.89
N VAL A 459 41.85 2.55 -11.98
CA VAL A 459 42.26 1.14 -12.13
C VAL A 459 43.06 0.97 -13.42
N ALA A 460 42.56 1.51 -14.55
CA ALA A 460 43.27 1.44 -15.82
C ALA A 460 44.62 2.16 -15.78
N MET A 461 44.69 3.36 -15.19
CA MET A 461 45.94 4.09 -14.99
C MET A 461 46.95 3.31 -14.15
N GLY A 462 46.49 2.71 -13.05
CA GLY A 462 47.32 1.93 -12.14
C GLY A 462 47.95 0.69 -12.78
N LEU A 463 47.25 0.06 -13.73
CA LEU A 463 47.74 -1.12 -14.44
C LEU A 463 48.71 -0.78 -15.58
N CYS A 464 48.64 0.43 -16.13
CA CYS A 464 49.44 0.84 -17.28
C CYS A 464 50.62 1.76 -16.91
N VAL A 465 51.05 1.81 -15.65
CA VAL A 465 52.17 2.66 -15.17
C VAL A 465 53.51 2.36 -15.85
N GLN A 466 53.70 1.16 -16.39
CA GLN A 466 54.95 0.74 -17.04
C GLN A 466 54.79 0.47 -18.55
N GLU A 467 53.70 0.91 -19.17
CA GLU A 467 53.48 0.76 -20.61
C GLU A 467 54.20 1.87 -21.40
N ASP A 468 54.68 1.55 -22.61
CA ASP A 468 55.43 2.50 -23.47
C ASP A 468 54.55 3.65 -24.00
N SER A 469 53.27 3.37 -24.27
CA SER A 469 52.26 4.36 -24.70
C SER A 469 51.07 4.32 -23.73
N PRO A 470 51.29 4.78 -22.49
CA PRO A 470 50.40 4.46 -21.38
C PRO A 470 49.00 5.02 -21.58
N GLU A 471 48.83 6.25 -22.07
CA GLU A 471 47.50 6.86 -22.23
C GLU A 471 46.60 6.08 -23.19
N GLU A 472 47.15 5.57 -24.30
CA GLU A 472 46.36 4.80 -25.27
C GLU A 472 45.93 3.45 -24.69
N LYS A 473 46.82 2.79 -23.95
CA LYS A 473 46.53 1.54 -23.25
C LYS A 473 45.51 1.75 -22.13
N ILE A 474 45.65 2.83 -21.35
CA ILE A 474 44.71 3.23 -20.31
C ILE A 474 43.33 3.44 -20.90
N ILE A 475 43.21 4.25 -21.96
CA ILE A 475 41.91 4.52 -22.62
C ILE A 475 41.32 3.22 -23.20
N SER A 476 42.13 2.35 -23.78
CA SER A 476 41.68 1.05 -24.30
C SER A 476 41.13 0.16 -23.18
N LEU A 477 41.85 0.04 -22.06
CA LEU A 477 41.42 -0.77 -20.92
C LEU A 477 40.19 -0.17 -20.22
N TYR A 478 40.16 1.15 -20.05
CA TYR A 478 38.99 1.88 -19.55
C TYR A 478 37.74 1.65 -20.43
N LYS A 479 37.90 1.62 -21.77
CA LYS A 479 36.80 1.26 -22.69
C LYS A 479 36.25 -0.14 -22.44
N LEU A 480 37.10 -1.11 -22.09
CA LEU A 480 36.66 -2.47 -21.74
C LEU A 480 35.88 -2.49 -20.41
N TYR A 481 36.35 -1.75 -19.39
CA TYR A 481 35.66 -1.62 -18.11
C TYR A 481 34.30 -0.92 -18.25
N LYS A 482 34.26 0.28 -18.83
CA LYS A 482 32.99 1.04 -18.99
C LYS A 482 31.99 0.29 -19.87
N GLY A 483 32.50 -0.46 -20.86
CA GLY A 483 31.69 -1.30 -21.74
C GLY A 483 31.28 -2.64 -21.13
N ARG A 484 31.65 -2.92 -19.86
CA ARG A 484 31.36 -4.18 -19.14
C ARG A 484 31.83 -5.43 -19.88
N ARG A 485 32.85 -5.33 -20.75
CA ARG A 485 33.39 -6.46 -21.50
C ARG A 485 34.45 -7.23 -20.71
N PHE A 486 35.02 -6.59 -19.70
CA PHE A 486 36.03 -7.15 -18.84
C PHE A 486 35.90 -6.56 -17.45
N CYS A 487 36.17 -7.37 -16.44
CA CYS A 487 36.23 -6.94 -15.04
C CYS A 487 37.42 -7.62 -14.39
N SER A 488 38.30 -6.84 -13.76
CA SER A 488 39.43 -7.40 -13.02
C SER A 488 38.99 -8.00 -11.70
N SER A 489 39.85 -8.82 -11.11
CA SER A 489 39.62 -9.37 -9.78
C SER A 489 39.52 -8.27 -8.73
N THR A 490 38.79 -8.55 -7.65
CA THR A 490 38.64 -7.69 -6.48
C THR A 490 39.95 -7.02 -6.01
N PRO A 491 41.06 -7.75 -5.73
CA PRO A 491 42.31 -7.11 -5.27
C PRO A 491 42.87 -6.11 -6.28
N THR A 492 42.75 -6.39 -7.58
CA THR A 492 43.16 -5.45 -8.62
C THR A 492 42.30 -4.18 -8.58
N LEU A 493 40.98 -4.31 -8.50
CA LEU A 493 40.06 -3.17 -8.44
C LEU A 493 40.27 -2.28 -7.21
N PHE A 494 40.48 -2.89 -6.04
CA PHE A 494 40.74 -2.18 -4.79
C PHE A 494 42.06 -1.41 -4.81
N ASN A 495 43.13 -2.05 -5.29
CA ASN A 495 44.49 -1.59 -5.02
C ASN A 495 45.18 -0.93 -6.22
N SER A 496 44.67 -1.09 -7.45
CA SER A 496 45.29 -0.44 -8.62
C SER A 496 45.33 1.07 -8.48
N GLY A 497 46.50 1.65 -8.72
CA GLY A 497 46.71 3.10 -8.61
C GLY A 497 46.84 3.60 -7.16
N THR A 498 46.85 2.71 -6.17
CA THR A 498 47.11 3.06 -4.77
C THR A 498 48.60 2.93 -4.42
N HIS A 499 49.02 3.51 -3.29
CA HIS A 499 50.42 3.50 -2.85
C HIS A 499 50.97 2.06 -2.69
N HIS A 500 50.17 1.14 -2.13
CA HIS A 500 50.51 -0.28 -2.01
C HIS A 500 49.57 -1.12 -2.88
N SER A 501 49.95 -1.28 -4.16
CA SER A 501 49.15 -1.96 -5.17
C SER A 501 49.24 -3.50 -5.06
N GLN A 502 48.56 -4.10 -4.07
CA GLN A 502 48.42 -5.56 -3.94
C GLN A 502 47.39 -6.10 -4.96
N LEU A 503 47.81 -6.34 -6.19
CA LEU A 503 46.89 -6.66 -7.31
C LEU A 503 46.38 -8.10 -7.31
N SER A 504 47.13 -9.00 -6.69
CA SER A 504 46.80 -10.43 -6.54
C SER A 504 46.68 -10.78 -5.06
N SER A 505 45.70 -11.61 -4.72
CA SER A 505 45.48 -12.04 -3.34
C SER A 505 45.44 -13.55 -3.14
N CYS A 506 45.53 -14.38 -4.18
CA CYS A 506 45.54 -15.84 -4.03
C CYS A 506 46.96 -16.38 -4.05
N TYR A 507 47.35 -17.11 -3.00
CA TYR A 507 48.69 -17.65 -2.84
C TYR A 507 48.65 -19.15 -2.58
N LEU A 508 49.65 -19.85 -3.12
CA LEU A 508 49.89 -21.26 -2.87
C LEU A 508 51.23 -21.44 -2.16
N TYR A 509 51.28 -22.30 -1.16
CA TYR A 509 52.50 -22.63 -0.43
C TYR A 509 52.60 -24.11 -0.11
N LYS A 510 53.82 -24.57 0.15
CA LYS A 510 54.12 -25.93 0.60
C LYS A 510 54.95 -25.85 1.88
N VAL A 511 54.59 -26.68 2.85
CA VAL A 511 55.33 -26.82 4.11
C VAL A 511 56.13 -28.11 4.06
N ASP A 512 57.44 -28.01 4.27
CA ASP A 512 58.33 -29.17 4.39
C ASP A 512 58.38 -29.70 5.82
N ASP A 513 58.89 -30.93 6.00
CA ASP A 513 58.89 -31.66 7.27
C ASP A 513 59.98 -31.20 8.26
N SER A 514 59.98 -29.91 8.61
CA SER A 514 60.86 -29.32 9.62
C SER A 514 60.13 -28.26 10.43
N ILE A 515 60.51 -28.10 11.71
CA ILE A 515 59.92 -27.05 12.57
C ILE A 515 60.14 -25.65 11.96
N GLU A 516 61.30 -25.42 11.34
CA GLU A 516 61.60 -24.16 10.68
C GLU A 516 60.65 -23.89 9.51
N SER A 517 60.41 -24.86 8.62
CA SER A 517 59.45 -24.68 7.53
C SER A 517 58.02 -24.53 8.06
N ILE A 518 57.64 -25.29 9.08
CA ILE A 518 56.30 -25.19 9.68
C ILE A 518 56.07 -23.79 10.25
N MET A 519 57.00 -23.27 11.04
CA MET A 519 56.85 -21.98 11.70
C MET A 519 57.02 -20.80 10.73
N ILE A 520 57.98 -20.86 9.80
CA ILE A 520 58.24 -19.77 8.86
C ILE A 520 57.22 -19.80 7.70
N ARG A 521 57.21 -20.87 6.89
CA ARG A 521 56.32 -20.97 5.72
C ARG A 521 54.86 -21.16 6.13
N GLY A 522 54.61 -22.05 7.09
CA GLY A 522 53.26 -22.44 7.48
C GLY A 522 52.53 -21.41 8.34
N ILE A 523 53.24 -20.61 9.13
CA ILE A 523 52.63 -19.67 10.09
C ILE A 523 53.02 -18.22 9.77
N ALA A 524 54.32 -17.88 9.82
CA ALA A 524 54.76 -16.48 9.74
C ALA A 524 54.50 -15.84 8.36
N GLU A 525 54.90 -16.48 7.26
CA GLU A 525 54.67 -15.98 5.91
C GLU A 525 53.17 -15.84 5.60
N ASN A 526 52.37 -16.81 6.03
CA ASN A 526 50.91 -16.78 5.87
C ASN A 526 50.28 -15.62 6.63
N ALA A 527 50.80 -15.24 7.81
CA ALA A 527 50.35 -14.05 8.51
C ALA A 527 50.62 -12.76 7.68
N PHE A 528 51.79 -12.65 7.05
CA PHE A 528 52.10 -11.51 6.19
C PHE A 528 51.23 -11.45 4.94
N LEU A 529 50.91 -12.59 4.33
CA LEU A 529 50.01 -12.66 3.17
C LEU A 529 48.56 -12.32 3.56
N SER A 530 48.08 -12.81 4.71
CA SER A 530 46.74 -12.51 5.22
C SER A 530 46.55 -11.06 5.65
N LYS A 531 47.62 -10.36 6.08
CA LYS A 531 47.58 -8.93 6.44
C LYS A 531 46.89 -8.06 5.38
N TRP A 532 47.01 -8.42 4.11
CA TRP A 532 46.43 -7.69 2.98
C TRP A 532 45.30 -8.47 2.29
N ALA A 533 44.53 -9.23 3.08
CA ALA A 533 43.39 -10.01 2.61
C ALA A 533 43.76 -11.12 1.59
N GLY A 534 44.95 -11.71 1.73
CA GLY A 534 45.36 -12.87 0.94
C GLY A 534 44.51 -14.11 1.25
N GLY A 535 44.02 -14.79 0.21
CA GLY A 535 43.53 -16.16 0.26
C GLY A 535 44.69 -17.15 0.11
N LEU A 536 44.70 -18.19 0.94
CA LEU A 536 45.84 -19.09 1.09
C LEU A 536 45.43 -20.54 0.80
N GLY A 537 46.22 -21.23 -0.03
CA GLY A 537 46.14 -22.67 -0.25
C GLY A 537 47.47 -23.35 0.08
N GLY A 538 47.50 -24.13 1.16
CA GLY A 538 48.72 -24.77 1.66
C GLY A 538 48.73 -26.28 1.53
N SER A 539 49.83 -26.85 1.02
CA SER A 539 50.09 -28.28 1.12
C SER A 539 50.91 -28.60 2.38
N TRP A 540 50.32 -29.39 3.27
CA TRP A 540 50.94 -29.88 4.51
C TRP A 540 51.31 -31.37 4.44
N THR A 541 51.16 -32.00 3.27
CA THR A 541 51.34 -33.44 3.06
C THR A 541 52.74 -33.93 3.43
N SER A 542 53.76 -33.08 3.31
CA SER A 542 55.13 -33.47 3.65
C SER A 542 55.37 -33.60 5.16
N VAL A 543 54.57 -32.95 6.02
CA VAL A 543 54.75 -33.02 7.47
C VAL A 543 54.41 -34.43 7.97
N ARG A 544 55.33 -35.03 8.73
CA ARG A 544 55.19 -36.40 9.23
C ARG A 544 53.95 -36.58 10.11
N GLY A 545 53.34 -37.76 10.03
CA GLY A 545 52.19 -38.15 10.84
C GLY A 545 52.53 -38.40 12.32
N THR A 546 51.49 -38.59 13.12
CA THR A 546 51.60 -38.98 14.54
C THR A 546 52.36 -40.30 14.67
N GLY A 547 53.29 -40.39 15.64
CA GLY A 547 54.21 -41.53 15.81
C GLY A 547 55.46 -41.46 14.92
N GLY A 548 55.58 -40.47 14.03
CA GLY A 548 56.78 -40.29 13.20
C GLY A 548 58.02 -39.96 14.03
N TYR A 549 59.09 -40.75 13.88
CA TYR A 549 60.33 -40.59 14.63
C TYR A 549 61.02 -39.23 14.39
N ILE A 550 61.51 -38.58 15.45
CA ILE A 550 62.23 -37.29 15.41
C ILE A 550 63.68 -37.50 15.84
N LYS A 551 64.60 -37.49 14.86
CA LYS A 551 66.04 -37.71 15.09
C LYS A 551 66.66 -36.73 16.11
N GLY A 552 66.26 -35.46 16.08
CA GLY A 552 66.87 -34.42 16.92
C GLY A 552 66.52 -34.52 18.40
N THR A 553 65.26 -34.79 18.74
CA THR A 553 64.77 -34.91 20.12
C THR A 553 64.70 -36.35 20.61
N ASN A 554 64.98 -37.33 19.73
CA ASN A 554 64.84 -38.75 19.97
C ASN A 554 63.44 -39.16 20.48
N GLY A 555 62.40 -38.46 19.99
CA GLY A 555 60.99 -38.68 20.37
C GLY A 555 60.09 -38.95 19.16
N GLU A 556 58.78 -38.94 19.39
CA GLU A 556 57.75 -39.17 18.38
C GLU A 556 56.93 -37.90 18.11
N SER A 557 56.59 -37.67 16.85
CA SER A 557 55.75 -36.55 16.42
C SER A 557 54.30 -36.73 16.87
N GLN A 558 53.64 -35.62 17.22
CA GLN A 558 52.20 -35.57 17.44
C GLN A 558 51.40 -35.43 16.13
N GLY A 559 52.08 -35.35 14.99
CA GLY A 559 51.48 -35.20 13.68
C GLY A 559 51.17 -33.75 13.32
N VAL A 560 50.39 -33.55 12.25
CA VAL A 560 50.13 -32.24 11.65
C VAL A 560 49.05 -31.41 12.36
N ILE A 561 48.14 -32.07 13.10
CA ILE A 561 46.96 -31.43 13.70
C ILE A 561 47.32 -30.26 14.65
N PRO A 562 48.29 -30.38 15.57
CA PRO A 562 48.66 -29.26 16.43
C PRO A 562 49.15 -28.03 15.66
N PHE A 563 49.88 -28.24 14.56
CA PHE A 563 50.36 -27.14 13.71
C PHE A 563 49.23 -26.51 12.89
N LEU A 564 48.27 -27.31 12.41
CA LEU A 564 47.07 -26.77 11.76
C LEU A 564 46.19 -25.98 12.73
N LYS A 565 46.13 -26.40 14.01
CA LYS A 565 45.45 -25.63 15.06
C LYS A 565 46.13 -24.27 15.27
N LEU A 566 47.47 -24.24 15.32
CA LEU A 566 48.22 -22.98 15.38
C LEU A 566 47.96 -22.10 14.14
N HIS A 567 47.95 -22.70 12.95
CA HIS A 567 47.65 -21.98 11.71
C HIS A 567 46.22 -21.41 11.70
N ASN A 568 45.24 -22.18 12.15
CA ASN A 568 43.86 -21.72 12.32
C ASN A 568 43.78 -20.49 13.23
N ASP A 569 44.41 -20.56 14.40
CA ASP A 569 44.35 -19.48 15.38
C ASP A 569 45.11 -18.23 14.88
N GLN A 570 46.19 -18.41 14.09
CA GLN A 570 46.86 -17.34 13.37
C GLN A 570 45.96 -16.67 12.33
N LEU A 571 45.18 -17.44 11.57
CA LEU A 571 44.26 -16.88 10.56
C LEU A 571 43.11 -16.11 11.20
N ILE A 572 42.65 -16.52 12.38
CA ILE A 572 41.65 -15.77 13.17
C ILE A 572 42.25 -14.44 13.64
N ALA A 573 43.52 -14.44 14.09
CA ALA A 573 44.19 -13.25 14.58
C ALA A 573 44.52 -12.22 13.48
N VAL A 574 44.69 -12.65 12.23
CA VAL A 574 45.06 -11.81 11.09
C VAL A 574 43.99 -11.89 10.01
N ASN A 575 42.81 -11.36 10.32
CA ASN A 575 41.63 -11.33 9.46
C ASN A 575 41.65 -10.12 8.52
N GLN A 576 42.22 -10.27 7.32
CA GLN A 576 41.90 -9.50 6.11
C GLN A 576 41.61 -7.97 6.24
N GLY A 577 42.33 -7.25 7.11
CA GLY A 577 42.23 -5.78 7.22
C GLY A 577 41.41 -5.23 8.39
N GLY A 578 41.14 -6.03 9.44
CA GLY A 578 40.57 -5.54 10.70
C GLY A 578 40.04 -6.62 11.62
#